data_AF-A0A9X8E803-F1
#
_entry.id   AF-A0A9X8E803-F1
#
_cell.length_a   1.000
_cell.length_b   1.000
_cell.length_c   1.000
_cell.angle_alpha   90.00
_cell.angle_beta   90.00
_cell.angle_gamma   90.00
#
_symmetry.space_group_name_H-M   'P 1'
#
loop_
_entity.id
_entity.type
_entity.pdbx_description
1 polymer ?
#
loop_
_entity_poly.entity_id
_entity_poly.type
_entity_poly.pdbx_seq_one_letter_code
_entity_poly.pdbx_strand_id
1 'polypeptide(L)'
;DALLIAAVAKHVTIQGLVGLLLQDLPFLVVDDDDDIIADNPEYMGSWSAFVLPGLRVSDDVRKEVVIDTLLSHATFHRVPRQILLEQFVYAKDIHGRTAFDTTETSVKEHLQRLFFFMQRYEFVPGPAAHVSATSVVRLAYDHGICHQVFHELADQLNVCLTLKQFRQVNVTLTQVCSQHERPHRRREVRFNHTNCYFDLSRII
;
A
#
# COMPACT_ATOMS: atom_id res chain seq x y z
N ASP A 1 -7.93 -28.77 4.15
CA ASP A 1 -7.99 -28.74 2.67
C ASP A 1 -6.89 -27.85 2.12
N ALA A 2 -6.23 -28.27 1.05
CA ALA A 2 -5.21 -27.47 0.38
C ALA A 2 -5.89 -26.51 -0.61
N LEU A 3 -5.46 -25.25 -0.65
CA LEU A 3 -6.00 -24.27 -1.59
C LEU A 3 -5.77 -24.72 -3.04
N LEU A 4 -6.81 -24.61 -3.88
CA LEU A 4 -6.75 -25.01 -5.28
C LEU A 4 -5.59 -24.31 -6.01
N ILE A 5 -5.43 -23.01 -5.78
CA ILE A 5 -4.34 -22.22 -6.37
C ILE A 5 -2.96 -22.79 -6.02
N ALA A 6 -2.76 -23.30 -4.81
CA ALA A 6 -1.50 -23.91 -4.39
C ALA A 6 -1.20 -25.21 -5.15
N ALA A 7 -2.23 -25.96 -5.54
CA ALA A 7 -2.07 -27.20 -6.30
C ALA A 7 -1.77 -26.96 -7.78
N VAL A 8 -2.36 -25.94 -8.39
CA VAL A 8 -2.36 -25.75 -9.84
C VAL A 8 -1.47 -24.62 -10.35
N ALA A 9 -1.04 -23.66 -9.51
CA ALA A 9 -0.38 -22.42 -9.96
C ALA A 9 0.82 -22.61 -10.91
N LYS A 10 1.62 -23.67 -10.71
CA LYS A 10 2.77 -24.02 -11.57
C LYS A 10 2.40 -24.48 -12.99
N HIS A 11 1.14 -24.77 -13.25
CA HIS A 11 0.64 -25.36 -14.50
C HIS A 11 -0.33 -24.45 -15.26
N VAL A 12 -0.58 -23.24 -14.76
CA VAL A 12 -1.66 -22.38 -15.26
C VAL A 12 -1.07 -21.08 -15.81
N THR A 13 -1.71 -20.54 -16.85
CA THR A 13 -1.34 -19.26 -17.46
C THR A 13 -1.75 -18.08 -16.57
N ILE A 14 -1.30 -16.87 -16.91
CA ILE A 14 -1.74 -15.63 -16.26
C ILE A 14 -3.27 -15.55 -16.18
N GLN A 15 -3.96 -15.80 -17.29
CA GLN A 15 -5.43 -15.71 -17.35
C GLN A 15 -6.11 -16.76 -16.47
N GLY A 16 -5.57 -17.99 -16.41
CA GLY A 16 -6.13 -19.00 -15.53
C GLY A 16 -5.89 -18.68 -14.05
N LEU A 17 -4.76 -18.06 -13.69
CA LEU A 17 -4.52 -17.58 -12.33
C LEU A 17 -5.47 -16.45 -11.94
N VAL A 18 -5.70 -15.48 -12.83
CA VAL A 18 -6.71 -14.44 -12.63
C VAL A 18 -8.09 -15.07 -12.44
N GLY A 19 -8.46 -16.03 -13.27
CA GLY A 19 -9.72 -16.77 -13.14
C GLY A 19 -9.89 -17.49 -11.80
N LEU A 20 -8.83 -18.12 -11.30
CA LEU A 20 -8.83 -18.76 -9.98
C LEU A 20 -8.95 -17.74 -8.84
N LEU A 21 -8.25 -16.61 -8.93
CA LEU A 21 -8.31 -15.55 -7.93
C LEU A 21 -9.69 -14.89 -7.87
N LEU A 22 -10.34 -14.68 -9.02
CA LEU A 22 -11.69 -14.12 -9.10
C LEU A 22 -12.75 -15.02 -8.45
N GLN A 23 -12.49 -16.33 -8.32
CA GLN A 23 -13.39 -17.27 -7.65
C GLN A 23 -13.28 -17.23 -6.13
N ASP A 24 -12.19 -16.67 -5.58
CA ASP A 24 -11.93 -16.62 -4.13
C ASP A 24 -11.25 -15.29 -3.75
N LEU A 25 -12.03 -14.21 -3.87
CA LEU A 25 -11.61 -12.86 -3.49
C LEU A 25 -11.86 -12.60 -2.00
N PRO A 26 -11.06 -11.74 -1.34
CA PRO A 26 -11.27 -11.36 0.05
C PRO A 26 -12.50 -10.47 0.27
N PHE A 27 -13.14 -10.03 -0.80
CA PHE A 27 -14.28 -9.13 -0.79
C PHE A 27 -15.28 -9.49 -1.90
N LEU A 28 -16.50 -8.99 -1.77
CA LEU A 28 -17.58 -9.07 -2.74
C LEU A 28 -17.80 -7.69 -3.34
N VAL A 29 -17.99 -7.62 -4.66
CA VAL A 29 -18.47 -6.39 -5.31
C VAL A 29 -19.98 -6.34 -5.16
N VAL A 30 -20.48 -5.33 -4.46
CA VAL A 30 -21.90 -5.13 -4.17
C VAL A 30 -22.40 -3.92 -4.96
N ASP A 31 -23.69 -3.91 -5.29
CA ASP A 31 -24.35 -2.78 -5.98
C ASP A 31 -25.48 -2.24 -5.09
N ASP A 32 -25.09 -1.72 -3.92
CA ASP A 32 -25.97 -1.06 -2.98
C ASP A 32 -25.67 0.45 -2.94
N ASP A 33 -26.65 1.27 -2.56
CA ASP A 33 -26.55 2.75 -2.60
C ASP A 33 -25.45 3.30 -1.66
N ASP A 34 -25.10 2.56 -0.60
CA ASP A 34 -24.15 3.00 0.43
C ASP A 34 -22.74 2.40 0.27
N ASP A 35 -22.61 1.19 -0.31
CA ASP A 35 -21.35 0.44 -0.40
C ASP A 35 -21.17 -0.28 -1.75
N ILE A 36 -19.97 -0.17 -2.32
CA ILE A 36 -19.58 -0.82 -3.59
C ILE A 36 -18.81 -2.13 -3.33
N ILE A 37 -18.32 -2.34 -2.10
CA ILE A 37 -17.57 -3.52 -1.69
C ILE A 37 -17.97 -3.93 -0.27
N ALA A 38 -18.10 -5.24 -0.04
CA ALA A 38 -18.26 -5.83 1.29
C ALA A 38 -17.23 -6.94 1.54
N ASP A 39 -16.93 -7.26 2.80
CA ASP A 39 -16.07 -8.39 3.17
C ASP A 39 -16.66 -9.72 2.66
N ASN A 40 -15.82 -10.64 2.18
CA ASN A 40 -16.24 -11.98 1.79
C ASN A 40 -16.10 -12.97 2.97
N PRO A 41 -17.19 -13.43 3.61
CA PRO A 41 -17.12 -14.37 4.72
C PRO A 41 -16.70 -15.79 4.28
N GLU A 42 -16.82 -16.11 3.00
CA GLU A 42 -16.44 -17.40 2.41
C GLU A 42 -15.01 -17.39 1.84
N TYR A 43 -14.25 -16.32 2.07
CA TYR A 43 -12.88 -16.21 1.57
C TYR A 43 -11.98 -17.31 2.15
N MET A 44 -11.40 -18.12 1.26
CA MET A 44 -10.57 -19.26 1.62
C MET A 44 -9.08 -18.90 1.70
N GLY A 45 -8.67 -17.73 1.22
CA GLY A 45 -7.27 -17.27 1.32
C GLY A 45 -6.48 -17.33 0.02
N SER A 46 -7.11 -17.48 -1.15
CA SER A 46 -6.37 -17.63 -2.42
C SER A 46 -5.49 -16.44 -2.76
N TRP A 47 -5.97 -15.21 -2.56
CA TRP A 47 -5.15 -14.01 -2.77
C TRP A 47 -3.95 -13.96 -1.82
N SER A 48 -4.18 -14.18 -0.52
CA SER A 48 -3.12 -14.18 0.50
C SER A 48 -2.09 -15.27 0.19
N ALA A 49 -2.52 -16.46 -0.23
CA ALA A 49 -1.62 -17.52 -0.66
C ALA A 49 -0.85 -17.18 -1.95
N PHE A 50 -1.47 -16.45 -2.87
CA PHE A 50 -0.86 -16.04 -4.12
C PHE A 50 0.34 -15.12 -3.92
N VAL A 51 0.20 -14.11 -3.06
CA VAL A 51 1.25 -13.12 -2.81
C VAL A 51 2.37 -13.62 -1.90
N LEU A 52 2.18 -14.76 -1.23
CA LEU A 52 3.20 -15.36 -0.38
C LEU A 52 4.42 -15.82 -1.21
N PRO A 53 5.65 -15.67 -0.68
CA PRO A 53 6.87 -16.15 -1.34
C PRO A 53 6.87 -17.66 -1.65
N GLY A 54 6.12 -18.45 -0.88
CA GLY A 54 6.10 -19.91 -1.00
C GLY A 54 5.34 -20.44 -2.21
N LEU A 55 4.46 -19.65 -2.83
CA LEU A 55 3.68 -20.12 -3.97
C LEU A 55 4.51 -20.07 -5.26
N ARG A 56 4.80 -21.25 -5.81
CA ARG A 56 5.46 -21.40 -7.10
C ARG A 56 4.45 -21.28 -8.24
N VAL A 57 4.66 -20.28 -9.09
CA VAL A 57 3.98 -20.13 -10.38
C VAL A 57 4.87 -20.71 -11.50
N SER A 58 4.34 -20.82 -12.71
CA SER A 58 5.13 -21.18 -13.89
C SER A 58 6.23 -20.14 -14.15
N ASP A 59 7.39 -20.57 -14.66
CA ASP A 59 8.54 -19.68 -14.93
C ASP A 59 8.22 -18.55 -15.92
N ASP A 60 7.22 -18.75 -16.78
CA ASP A 60 6.73 -17.75 -17.74
C ASP A 60 5.75 -16.75 -17.11
N VAL A 61 5.38 -16.93 -15.83
CA VAL A 61 4.41 -16.10 -15.12
C VAL A 61 5.11 -15.20 -14.12
N ARG A 62 4.88 -13.89 -14.26
CA ARG A 62 5.25 -12.89 -13.25
C ARG A 62 4.02 -12.51 -12.44
N LYS A 63 4.10 -12.57 -11.11
CA LYS A 63 2.95 -12.28 -10.24
C LYS A 63 2.49 -10.83 -10.37
N GLU A 64 3.40 -9.90 -10.62
CA GLU A 64 3.09 -8.49 -10.87
C GLU A 64 2.15 -8.34 -12.08
N VAL A 65 2.39 -9.11 -13.15
CA VAL A 65 1.53 -9.09 -14.34
C VAL A 65 0.15 -9.68 -14.06
N VAL A 66 0.07 -10.73 -13.24
CA VAL A 66 -1.21 -11.29 -12.78
C VAL A 66 -1.99 -10.25 -11.97
N ILE A 67 -1.32 -9.50 -11.09
CA ILE A 67 -1.93 -8.42 -10.28
C ILE A 67 -2.45 -7.30 -11.19
N ASP A 68 -1.63 -6.80 -12.11
CA ASP A 68 -2.06 -5.78 -13.06
C ASP A 68 -3.26 -6.25 -13.90
N THR A 69 -3.24 -7.51 -14.35
CA THR A 69 -4.34 -8.11 -15.13
C THR A 69 -5.61 -8.25 -14.28
N LEU A 70 -5.49 -8.68 -13.02
CA LEU A 70 -6.60 -8.82 -12.09
C LEU A 70 -7.24 -7.46 -11.78
N LEU A 71 -6.43 -6.44 -11.48
CA LEU A 71 -6.92 -5.09 -11.16
C LEU A 71 -7.58 -4.39 -12.36
N SER A 72 -7.23 -4.78 -13.58
CA SER A 72 -7.83 -4.29 -14.82
C SER A 72 -9.00 -5.16 -15.32
N HIS A 73 -9.40 -6.19 -14.58
CA HIS A 73 -10.46 -7.08 -14.99
C HIS A 73 -11.83 -6.39 -15.03
N ALA A 74 -12.66 -6.72 -16.03
CA ALA A 74 -13.96 -6.07 -16.26
C ALA A 74 -14.94 -6.21 -15.08
N THR A 75 -14.77 -7.24 -14.24
CA THR A 75 -15.53 -7.40 -12.98
C THR A 75 -15.46 -6.17 -12.08
N PHE A 76 -14.36 -5.42 -12.11
CA PHE A 76 -14.13 -4.28 -11.22
C PHE A 76 -14.38 -2.92 -11.87
N HIS A 77 -15.00 -2.86 -13.06
CA HIS A 77 -15.15 -1.60 -13.81
C HIS A 77 -15.86 -0.46 -13.06
N ARG A 78 -16.68 -0.79 -12.05
CA ARG A 78 -17.42 0.19 -11.20
C ARG A 78 -16.68 0.55 -9.92
N VAL A 79 -15.66 -0.21 -9.56
CA VAL A 79 -14.94 -0.04 -8.29
C VAL A 79 -13.76 0.90 -8.54
N PRO A 80 -13.66 2.03 -7.81
CA PRO A 80 -12.48 2.88 -7.89
C PRO A 80 -11.22 2.09 -7.57
N ARG A 81 -10.20 2.20 -8.43
CA ARG A 81 -8.95 1.41 -8.33
C ARG A 81 -8.30 1.50 -6.96
N GLN A 82 -8.36 2.66 -6.29
CA GLN A 82 -7.78 2.84 -4.96
C GLN A 82 -8.49 1.99 -3.90
N ILE A 83 -9.83 1.94 -3.93
CA ILE A 83 -10.62 1.12 -3.01
C ILE A 83 -10.32 -0.35 -3.26
N LEU A 84 -10.26 -0.76 -4.53
CA LEU A 84 -9.91 -2.13 -4.91
C LEU A 84 -8.52 -2.54 -4.39
N LEU A 85 -7.52 -1.68 -4.56
CA LEU A 85 -6.17 -1.91 -4.05
C LEU A 85 -6.13 -2.01 -2.53
N GLU A 86 -6.87 -1.16 -1.82
CA GLU A 86 -6.98 -1.20 -0.36
C GLU A 86 -7.44 -2.56 0.13
N GLN A 87 -8.47 -3.13 -0.51
CA GLN A 87 -8.98 -4.45 -0.17
C GLN A 87 -7.95 -5.55 -0.37
N PHE A 88 -7.18 -5.50 -1.47
CA PHE A 88 -6.11 -6.48 -1.72
C PHE A 88 -4.92 -6.31 -0.77
N VAL A 89 -4.51 -5.08 -0.47
CA VAL A 89 -3.38 -4.78 0.42
C VAL A 89 -3.69 -5.22 1.85
N TYR A 90 -4.90 -4.94 2.33
CA TYR A 90 -5.32 -5.21 3.71
C TYR A 90 -6.06 -6.53 3.92
N ALA A 91 -6.28 -7.32 2.86
CA ALA A 91 -6.81 -8.67 2.96
C ALA A 91 -6.01 -9.49 3.98
N LYS A 92 -6.72 -10.16 4.89
CA LYS A 92 -6.08 -10.94 5.97
C LYS A 92 -5.87 -12.39 5.56
N ASP A 93 -4.77 -12.98 5.98
CA ASP A 93 -4.57 -14.42 5.92
C ASP A 93 -5.26 -15.15 7.10
N ILE A 94 -5.13 -16.48 7.13
CA ILE A 94 -5.68 -17.32 8.20
C ILE A 94 -5.12 -17.00 9.61
N HIS A 95 -4.03 -16.23 9.69
CA HIS A 95 -3.39 -15.80 10.93
C HIS A 95 -3.71 -14.33 11.27
N GLY A 96 -4.60 -13.68 10.50
CA GLY A 96 -4.98 -12.29 10.69
C GLY A 96 -3.92 -11.28 10.24
N ARG A 97 -2.86 -11.71 9.56
CA ARG A 97 -1.82 -10.84 9.02
C ARG A 97 -2.27 -10.28 7.67
N THR A 98 -1.93 -9.03 7.38
CA THR A 98 -2.28 -8.44 6.08
C THR A 98 -1.49 -9.12 4.96
N ALA A 99 -2.07 -9.16 3.77
CA ALA A 99 -1.40 -9.59 2.56
C ALA A 99 -0.11 -8.78 2.39
N PHE A 100 -0.17 -7.47 2.57
CA PHE A 100 0.97 -6.57 2.47
C PHE A 100 2.15 -6.91 3.40
N ASP A 101 1.88 -7.38 4.63
CA ASP A 101 2.92 -7.76 5.59
C ASP A 101 3.59 -9.08 5.25
N THR A 102 2.87 -9.97 4.56
CA THR A 102 3.30 -11.34 4.28
C THR A 102 3.81 -11.55 2.85
N THR A 103 3.55 -10.60 1.97
CA THR A 103 3.90 -10.61 0.55
C THR A 103 5.41 -10.66 0.33
N GLU A 104 5.84 -11.35 -0.74
CA GLU A 104 7.24 -11.37 -1.17
C GLU A 104 7.75 -10.00 -1.65
N THR A 105 9.05 -9.76 -1.55
CA THR A 105 9.64 -8.42 -1.73
C THR A 105 9.28 -7.75 -3.06
N SER A 106 9.39 -8.44 -4.20
CA SER A 106 9.11 -7.84 -5.51
C SER A 106 7.64 -7.45 -5.68
N VAL A 107 6.74 -8.32 -5.22
CA VAL A 107 5.29 -8.08 -5.24
C VAL A 107 4.92 -6.97 -4.26
N LYS A 108 5.57 -6.91 -3.09
CA LYS A 108 5.36 -5.84 -2.11
C LYS A 108 5.75 -4.49 -2.68
N GLU A 109 6.91 -4.38 -3.31
CA GLU A 109 7.35 -3.16 -4.00
C GLU A 109 6.39 -2.77 -5.13
N HIS A 110 5.86 -3.75 -5.86
CA HIS A 110 4.86 -3.49 -6.89
C HIS A 110 3.54 -2.96 -6.29
N LEU A 111 3.00 -3.58 -5.24
CA LEU A 111 1.80 -3.11 -4.54
C LEU A 111 2.01 -1.72 -3.92
N GLN A 112 3.19 -1.43 -3.35
CA GLN A 112 3.53 -0.09 -2.85
C GLN A 112 3.46 0.98 -3.94
N ARG A 113 3.97 0.67 -5.14
CA ARG A 113 3.93 1.59 -6.27
C ARG A 113 2.51 1.87 -6.76
N LEU A 114 1.63 0.89 -6.63
CA LEU A 114 0.23 1.01 -7.02
C LEU A 114 -0.61 1.73 -5.96
N PHE A 115 -0.39 1.44 -4.67
CA PHE A 115 -1.27 1.85 -3.59
C PHE A 115 -0.88 3.17 -2.94
N PHE A 116 0.41 3.44 -2.78
CA PHE A 116 0.88 4.64 -2.10
C PHE A 116 1.04 5.82 -3.05
N PHE A 117 0.58 6.98 -2.62
CA PHE A 117 0.81 8.22 -3.34
C PHE A 117 2.32 8.50 -3.40
N MET A 118 2.82 8.76 -4.60
CA MET A 118 4.26 8.90 -4.87
C MET A 118 5.07 7.70 -4.33
N GLN A 119 4.46 6.51 -4.26
CA GLN A 119 5.07 5.26 -3.78
C GLN A 119 5.53 5.28 -2.31
N ARG A 120 5.10 6.30 -1.55
CA ARG A 120 5.65 6.60 -0.21
C ARG A 120 4.58 6.99 0.81
N TYR A 121 3.54 7.66 0.36
CA TYR A 121 2.54 8.25 1.25
C TYR A 121 1.25 7.45 1.21
N GLU A 122 0.84 6.96 2.36
CA GLU A 122 -0.47 6.36 2.55
C GLU A 122 -1.40 7.38 3.19
N PHE A 123 -2.52 7.71 2.55
CA PHE A 123 -3.45 8.66 3.14
C PHE A 123 -4.13 8.08 4.38
N VAL A 124 -4.19 8.89 5.44
CA VAL A 124 -4.98 8.53 6.63
C VAL A 124 -6.47 8.59 6.23
N PRO A 125 -7.27 7.56 6.55
CA PRO A 125 -8.71 7.58 6.32
C PRO A 125 -9.39 8.78 7.02
N GLY A 126 -10.39 9.36 6.36
CA GLY A 126 -11.15 10.49 6.89
C GLY A 126 -11.12 11.75 6.03
N PRO A 127 -11.78 12.82 6.49
CA PRO A 127 -11.90 14.06 5.73
C PRO A 127 -10.54 14.76 5.60
N ALA A 128 -10.44 15.66 4.62
CA ALA A 128 -9.28 16.53 4.51
C ALA A 128 -9.08 17.34 5.79
N ALA A 129 -7.83 17.43 6.25
CA ALA A 129 -7.45 18.26 7.40
C ALA A 129 -7.69 19.75 7.12
N HIS A 130 -7.61 20.16 5.84
CA HIS A 130 -7.92 21.51 5.41
C HIS A 130 -8.40 21.52 3.95
N VAL A 131 -9.36 22.39 3.65
CA VAL A 131 -9.85 22.66 2.30
C VAL A 131 -9.91 24.17 2.11
N SER A 132 -9.34 24.65 1.00
CA SER A 132 -9.42 26.03 0.56
C SER A 132 -9.83 26.09 -0.91
N ALA A 133 -10.03 27.30 -1.44
CA ALA A 133 -10.33 27.49 -2.86
C ALA A 133 -9.25 26.96 -3.81
N THR A 134 -8.01 26.77 -3.31
CA THR A 134 -6.85 26.40 -4.13
C THR A 134 -6.11 25.19 -3.60
N SER A 135 -6.54 24.55 -2.51
CA SER A 135 -5.79 23.43 -1.94
C SER A 135 -6.65 22.52 -1.07
N VAL A 136 -6.31 21.24 -1.10
CA VAL A 136 -6.84 20.22 -0.19
C VAL A 136 -5.66 19.57 0.50
N VAL A 137 -5.66 19.59 1.83
CA VAL A 137 -4.62 18.98 2.65
C VAL A 137 -5.19 17.72 3.29
N ARG A 138 -4.53 16.59 3.07
CA ARG A 138 -4.81 15.33 3.76
C ARG A 138 -3.62 14.89 4.60
N LEU A 139 -3.91 14.21 5.70
CA LEU A 139 -2.89 13.53 6.48
C LEU A 139 -2.46 12.25 5.75
N ALA A 140 -1.18 11.92 5.85
CA ALA A 140 -0.63 10.70 5.30
C ALA A 140 0.48 10.13 6.18
N TYR A 141 0.60 8.81 6.24
CA TYR A 141 1.77 8.12 6.76
C TYR A 141 2.88 8.14 5.71
N ASP A 142 4.06 8.60 6.12
CA ASP A 142 5.24 8.58 5.29
C ASP A 142 6.04 7.30 5.57
N HIS A 143 5.89 6.31 4.69
CA HIS A 143 6.60 5.03 4.80
C HIS A 143 8.10 5.11 4.44
N GLY A 144 8.54 6.23 3.84
CA GLY A 144 9.91 6.46 3.39
C GLY A 144 10.77 7.30 4.33
N ILE A 145 10.18 7.97 5.34
CA ILE A 145 10.89 8.94 6.17
C ILE A 145 12.05 8.32 6.94
N CYS A 146 11.86 7.13 7.52
CA CYS A 146 12.90 6.44 8.27
C CYS A 146 14.08 6.07 7.36
N HIS A 147 13.81 5.57 6.16
CA HIS A 147 14.82 5.22 5.18
C HIS A 147 15.60 6.47 4.71
N GLN A 148 14.89 7.57 4.43
CA GLN A 148 15.51 8.84 4.05
C GLN A 148 16.44 9.36 5.16
N VAL A 149 15.94 9.49 6.39
CA VAL A 149 16.72 10.03 7.52
C VAL A 149 17.91 9.12 7.84
N PHE A 150 17.75 7.80 7.70
CA PHE A 150 18.86 6.86 7.81
C PHE A 150 19.94 7.14 6.76
N HIS A 151 19.58 7.21 5.48
CA HIS A 151 20.55 7.42 4.40
C HIS A 151 21.26 8.78 4.46
N GLU A 152 20.58 9.82 4.92
CA GLU A 152 21.17 11.15 5.10
C GLU A 152 22.23 11.18 6.22
N LEU A 153 22.10 10.31 7.23
CA LEU A 153 22.93 10.35 8.44
C LEU A 153 23.86 9.15 8.60
N ALA A 154 23.65 8.06 7.86
CA ALA A 154 24.50 6.89 7.88
C ALA A 154 25.90 7.21 7.33
N ASP A 155 26.91 6.54 7.89
CA ASP A 155 28.23 6.54 7.29
C ASP A 155 28.17 5.80 5.93
N GLN A 156 28.45 6.53 4.85
CA GLN A 156 28.39 6.01 3.48
C GLN A 156 29.34 4.83 3.25
N LEU A 157 30.41 4.71 4.04
CA LEU A 157 31.39 3.64 3.90
C LEU A 157 30.97 2.33 4.58
N ASN A 158 30.26 2.41 5.71
CA ASN A 158 29.96 1.25 6.55
C ASN A 158 28.47 0.88 6.58
N VAL A 159 27.60 1.67 5.91
CA VAL A 159 26.13 1.52 5.93
C VAL A 159 25.60 1.32 7.35
N CYS A 160 26.19 2.05 8.30
CA CYS A 160 25.89 1.93 9.71
C CYS A 160 25.80 3.30 10.36
N LEU A 161 25.07 3.35 11.48
CA LEU A 161 24.96 4.53 12.32
C LEU A 161 25.90 4.37 13.50
N THR A 162 26.79 5.33 13.71
CA THR A 162 27.42 5.52 15.02
C THR A 162 26.37 5.88 16.07
N LEU A 163 26.67 5.65 17.36
CA LEU A 163 25.77 6.03 18.45
C LEU A 163 25.35 7.51 18.40
N LYS A 164 26.26 8.40 17.93
CA LYS A 164 25.99 9.82 17.74
C LYS A 164 24.97 10.06 16.61
N GLN A 165 25.15 9.39 15.46
CA GLN A 165 24.22 9.49 14.33
C GLN A 165 22.86 8.88 14.68
N PHE A 166 22.81 7.76 15.40
CA PHE A 166 21.55 7.15 15.86
C PHE A 166 20.75 8.09 16.77
N ARG A 167 21.42 8.78 17.71
CA ARG A 167 20.76 9.81 18.53
C ARG A 167 20.22 10.95 17.67
N GLN A 168 20.99 11.39 16.68
CA GLN A 168 20.56 12.44 15.76
C GLN A 168 19.34 12.02 14.94
N VAL A 169 19.32 10.80 14.40
CA VAL A 169 18.16 10.22 13.68
C VAL A 169 16.90 10.29 14.54
N ASN A 170 16.98 9.84 15.81
CA ASN A 170 15.83 9.87 16.71
C ASN A 170 15.33 11.29 17.00
N VAL A 171 16.24 12.26 17.18
CA VAL A 171 15.84 13.66 17.37
C VAL A 171 15.15 14.19 16.11
N THR A 172 15.71 13.94 14.93
CA THR A 172 15.13 14.37 13.65
C THR A 172 13.73 13.77 13.44
N LEU A 173 13.57 12.46 13.61
CA LEU A 173 12.27 11.79 13.50
C LEU A 173 11.27 12.33 14.54
N THR A 174 11.68 12.51 15.79
CA THR A 174 10.81 13.09 16.83
C THR A 174 10.39 14.53 16.50
N GLN A 175 11.27 15.34 15.91
CA GLN A 175 10.93 16.70 15.48
C GLN A 175 9.95 16.71 14.30
N VAL A 176 10.13 15.82 13.34
CA VAL A 176 9.20 15.63 12.21
C VAL A 176 7.82 15.22 12.72
N CYS A 177 7.76 14.27 13.66
CA CYS A 177 6.50 13.82 14.25
C CYS A 177 5.83 14.88 15.16
N SER A 178 6.58 15.59 15.99
CA SER A 178 6.03 16.56 16.97
C SER A 178 5.56 17.89 16.37
N GLN A 179 5.99 18.24 15.15
CA GLN A 179 5.43 19.39 14.43
C GLN A 179 3.98 19.18 14.00
N HIS A 180 3.45 17.95 14.07
CA HIS A 180 2.07 17.62 13.73
C HIS A 180 1.06 17.96 14.85
N GLU A 181 1.48 18.15 16.10
CA GLU A 181 0.58 18.34 17.25
C GLU A 181 0.29 19.82 17.61
N ARG A 182 0.89 20.79 16.90
CA ARG A 182 0.68 22.21 17.26
C ARG A 182 -0.60 22.77 16.62
N PRO A 183 -1.53 23.35 17.42
CA PRO A 183 -2.72 23.98 16.86
C PRO A 183 -2.32 25.22 16.04
N HIS A 184 -2.97 25.36 14.88
CA HIS A 184 -2.71 26.35 13.85
C HIS A 184 -2.51 27.78 14.39
N ARG A 185 -1.27 28.27 14.36
CA ARG A 185 -1.00 29.71 14.27
C ARG A 185 -0.50 30.05 12.87
N ARG A 186 -1.28 30.85 12.16
CA ARG A 186 -0.96 31.48 10.87
C ARG A 186 0.51 31.92 10.84
N ARG A 187 1.31 31.26 10.01
CA ARG A 187 2.56 31.81 9.48
C ARG A 187 2.68 31.36 8.03
N GLU A 188 2.98 32.33 7.17
CA GLU A 188 3.35 32.10 5.78
C GLU A 188 4.38 30.97 5.69
N VAL A 189 4.05 29.92 4.93
CA VAL A 189 4.91 28.77 4.76
C VAL A 189 5.97 29.11 3.73
N ARG A 190 7.18 29.41 4.20
CA ARG A 190 8.39 29.26 3.39
C ARG A 190 8.68 27.77 3.25
N PHE A 191 8.90 27.33 2.01
CA PHE A 191 9.37 25.99 1.68
C PHE A 191 10.74 25.77 2.32
N ASN A 192 10.76 25.02 3.43
CA ASN A 192 11.94 24.34 3.94
C ASN A 192 11.62 22.84 3.98
N HIS A 193 12.58 22.02 3.57
CA HIS A 193 12.55 20.61 3.19
C HIS A 193 11.97 19.55 4.17
N THR A 194 11.02 19.89 5.06
CA THR A 194 10.58 18.98 6.13
C THR A 194 9.06 18.88 6.33
N ASN A 195 8.24 19.41 5.43
CA ASN A 195 6.79 19.35 5.55
C ASN A 195 6.18 18.73 4.28
N CYS A 196 5.55 17.56 4.37
CA CYS A 196 4.80 16.99 3.25
C CYS A 196 3.32 17.37 3.35
N TYR A 197 3.02 18.63 3.05
CA TYR A 197 1.67 19.05 2.70
C TYR A 197 1.50 18.85 1.19
N PHE A 198 0.68 17.89 0.78
CA PHE A 198 0.36 17.72 -0.64
C PHE A 198 -0.78 18.65 -1.01
N ASP A 199 -0.48 19.64 -1.85
CA ASP A 199 -1.50 20.40 -2.55
C ASP A 199 -2.01 19.57 -3.73
N LEU A 200 -3.16 18.91 -3.53
CA LEU A 200 -3.78 18.05 -4.53
C LEU A 200 -4.53 18.82 -5.63
N SER A 201 -4.58 20.16 -5.58
CA SER A 201 -5.31 20.99 -6.57
C SER A 201 -4.74 20.95 -7.98
N ARG A 202 -3.54 20.37 -8.16
CA ARG A 202 -2.85 20.23 -9.45
C ARG A 202 -2.77 18.79 -9.96
N ILE A 203 -3.38 17.83 -9.26
CA ILE A 203 -3.29 16.39 -9.56
C ILE A 203 -4.66 15.81 -9.98
N ILE A 204 -5.74 16.60 -9.89
CA ILE A 204 -7.08 16.25 -10.39
C ILE A 204 -7.32 16.95 -11.73
#